data_AF-A0A397JBX3-F1
#
_entry.id   AF-A0A397JBX3-F1
#
_cell.length_a   1.000
_cell.length_b   1.000
_cell.length_c   1.000
_cell.angle_alpha   90.00
_cell.angle_beta   90.00
_cell.angle_gamma   90.00
#
_symmetry.space_group_name_H-M   'P 1'
#
loop_
_entity.id
_entity.type
_entity.pdbx_description
1 polymer ?
#
loop_
_entity_poly.entity_id
_entity_poly.type
_entity_poly.pdbx_seq_one_letter_code
_entity_poly.pdbx_strand_id
1 'polypeptide(L)'
;MAPTRVAAQNIGGQTIHSELRITGNSYNFQSLAIYDQTLYQKLLQIKYIIFEEISMVSGYLFSFISKLFSKIHKNSSEFEGIPVLVVGDLAQLPPVNGTQVFTSPVWRNFFPLFLTTSH
;
A
#
# COMPACT_ATOMS: atom_id res chain seq x y z
N MET A 1 -5.59 -3.18 -4.29
CA MET A 1 -4.74 -2.33 -5.15
C MET A 1 -3.40 -3.03 -5.37
N ALA A 2 -2.69 -2.69 -6.45
CA ALA A 2 -1.44 -3.35 -6.84
C ALA A 2 -0.40 -2.35 -7.37
N PRO A 3 0.91 -2.68 -7.40
CA PRO A 3 1.96 -1.78 -7.86
C PRO A 3 1.97 -1.59 -9.38
N THR A 4 1.56 -2.59 -10.16
CA THR A 4 1.53 -2.53 -11.64
C THR A 4 0.12 -2.50 -12.20
N ARG A 5 -0.01 -2.01 -13.44
CA ARG A 5 -1.30 -1.97 -14.16
C ARG A 5 -1.87 -3.37 -14.41
N VAL A 6 -1.02 -4.32 -14.79
CA VAL A 6 -1.44 -5.70 -15.10
C VAL A 6 -1.96 -6.38 -13.85
N ALA A 7 -1.22 -6.31 -12.75
CA ALA A 7 -1.61 -6.93 -11.48
C ALA A 7 -2.90 -6.29 -10.92
N ALA A 8 -3.02 -4.96 -11.00
CA ALA A 8 -4.25 -4.26 -10.63
C ALA A 8 -5.46 -4.71 -11.46
N GLN A 9 -5.29 -4.90 -12.77
CA GLN A 9 -6.35 -5.39 -13.66
C GLN A 9 -6.78 -6.81 -13.31
N ASN A 10 -5.85 -7.69 -12.93
CA ASN A 10 -6.16 -9.08 -12.56
C ASN A 10 -7.09 -9.17 -11.34
N ILE A 11 -6.98 -8.23 -10.40
CA ILE A 11 -7.84 -8.14 -9.22
C ILE A 11 -9.03 -7.17 -9.39
N GLY A 12 -9.29 -6.68 -10.61
CA GLY A 12 -10.35 -5.69 -10.87
C GLY A 12 -10.18 -4.36 -10.13
N GLY A 13 -8.93 -4.02 -9.76
CA GLY A 13 -8.58 -2.85 -8.97
C GLY A 13 -7.81 -1.79 -9.75
N GLN A 14 -7.26 -0.83 -9.02
CA GLN A 14 -6.40 0.23 -9.55
C GLN A 14 -4.97 0.10 -9.02
N THR A 15 -4.04 0.75 -9.70
CA THR A 15 -2.67 0.84 -9.19
C THR A 15 -2.64 1.65 -7.90
N ILE A 16 -1.71 1.36 -7.01
CA ILE A 16 -1.49 2.10 -5.76
C ILE A 16 -1.35 3.61 -6.05
N HIS A 17 -0.57 3.96 -7.07
CA HIS A 17 -0.33 5.35 -7.46
C HIS A 17 -1.60 6.05 -7.96
N SER A 18 -2.40 5.36 -8.79
CA SER A 18 -3.66 5.92 -9.31
C SER A 18 -4.73 6.04 -8.23
N GLU A 19 -4.92 5.00 -7.41
CA GLU A 19 -5.97 4.95 -6.37
C GLU A 19 -5.75 6.03 -5.31
N LEU A 20 -4.50 6.23 -4.87
CA LEU A 20 -4.14 7.18 -3.81
C LEU A 20 -3.63 8.52 -4.35
N ARG A 21 -3.70 8.74 -5.67
CA ARG A 21 -3.16 9.92 -6.38
C ARG A 21 -1.76 10.31 -5.90
N ILE A 22 -0.87 9.33 -5.87
CA ILE A 22 0.51 9.50 -5.43
C ILE A 22 1.35 10.07 -6.57
N THR A 23 2.09 11.11 -6.27
CA THR A 23 3.07 11.76 -7.14
C THR A 23 4.42 11.84 -6.43
N GLY A 24 5.46 12.28 -7.14
CA GLY A 24 6.81 12.41 -6.62
C GLY A 24 7.74 11.29 -7.07
N ASN A 25 8.80 11.05 -6.29
CA ASN A 25 9.84 10.08 -6.62
C ASN A 25 9.98 9.03 -5.50
N SER A 26 10.88 8.07 -5.70
CA SER A 26 11.08 6.89 -4.84
C SER A 26 11.35 7.17 -3.35
N TYR A 27 11.69 8.40 -2.98
CA TYR A 27 12.02 8.80 -1.60
C TYR A 27 11.17 9.97 -1.10
N ASN A 28 10.52 10.72 -1.99
CA ASN A 28 9.70 11.88 -1.67
C ASN A 28 8.34 11.76 -2.35
N PHE A 29 7.46 11.01 -1.70
CA PHE A 29 6.09 10.82 -2.14
C PHE A 29 5.18 11.93 -1.63
N GLN A 30 4.23 12.33 -2.46
CA GLN A 30 3.13 13.20 -2.11
C GLN A 30 1.83 12.57 -2.58
N SER A 31 0.72 12.88 -1.91
CA SER A 31 -0.60 12.42 -2.35
C SER A 31 -1.51 13.63 -2.51
N LEU A 32 -2.14 13.72 -3.68
CA LEU A 32 -3.15 14.74 -3.95
C LEU A 32 -4.51 14.37 -3.35
N ALA A 33 -4.65 13.19 -2.75
CA ALA A 33 -5.91 12.72 -2.17
C ALA A 33 -6.42 13.61 -1.02
N ILE A 34 -5.52 14.33 -0.34
CA ILE A 34 -5.89 15.24 0.75
C ILE A 34 -6.58 16.51 0.21
N TYR A 35 -6.30 16.89 -1.04
CA TYR A 35 -6.86 18.10 -1.66
C TYR A 35 -8.09 17.80 -2.52
N ASP A 36 -8.30 16.54 -2.91
CA ASP A 36 -9.52 16.11 -3.60
C ASP A 36 -10.57 15.66 -2.58
N GLN A 37 -11.61 16.48 -2.39
CA GLN A 37 -12.67 16.20 -1.44
C GLN A 37 -13.39 14.87 -1.71
N THR A 38 -13.60 14.50 -2.97
CA THR A 38 -14.30 13.26 -3.32
C THR A 38 -13.47 12.03 -2.96
N LEU A 39 -12.17 12.06 -3.28
CA LEU A 39 -11.26 10.99 -2.91
C LEU A 39 -11.03 10.94 -1.41
N TYR A 40 -10.88 12.09 -0.75
CA TYR A 40 -10.74 12.17 0.69
C TYR A 40 -11.92 11.50 1.42
N GLN A 41 -13.16 11.81 1.02
CA GLN A 41 -14.36 11.16 1.58
C GLN A 41 -14.41 9.66 1.27
N LYS A 42 -13.98 9.24 0.08
CA LYS A 42 -13.87 7.81 -0.27
C LYS A 42 -12.88 7.09 0.64
N LEU A 43 -11.69 7.67 0.85
CA LEU A 43 -10.64 7.08 1.68
C LEU A 43 -11.02 7.02 3.16
N LEU A 44 -11.80 8.00 3.65
CA LEU A 44 -12.36 8.01 5.01
C LEU A 44 -13.35 6.86 5.29
N GLN A 45 -13.95 6.29 4.24
CA GLN A 45 -14.94 5.21 4.36
C GLN A 45 -14.33 3.81 4.19
N ILE A 46 -13.02 3.73 3.95
CA ILE A 46 -12.33 2.45 3.74
C ILE A 46 -12.33 1.66 5.05
N LYS A 47 -12.80 0.41 4.97
CA LYS A 47 -12.80 -0.53 6.10
C LYS A 47 -11.68 -1.56 6.05
N TYR A 48 -11.12 -1.81 4.86
CA TYR A 48 -10.10 -2.83 4.63
C TYR A 48 -9.20 -2.38 3.47
N ILE A 49 -7.90 -2.67 3.58
CA ILE A 49 -6.94 -2.41 2.50
C ILE A 49 -6.32 -3.73 2.07
N ILE A 50 -6.34 -4.01 0.77
CA ILE A 50 -5.69 -5.19 0.19
C ILE A 50 -4.63 -4.73 -0.79
N PHE A 51 -3.40 -5.16 -0.55
CA PHE A 51 -2.27 -5.02 -1.47
C PHE A 51 -1.98 -6.36 -2.13
N GLU A 52 -1.88 -6.35 -3.45
CA GLU A 52 -1.42 -7.49 -4.24
C GLU A 52 -0.08 -7.14 -4.89
N GLU A 53 0.74 -8.16 -5.18
CA GLU A 53 2.16 -8.05 -5.55
C GLU A 53 3.00 -7.20 -4.58
N ILE A 54 2.88 -7.47 -3.28
CA ILE A 54 3.55 -6.68 -2.23
C ILE A 54 5.09 -6.66 -2.35
N SER A 55 5.69 -7.67 -2.99
CA SER A 55 7.13 -7.75 -3.23
C SER A 55 7.68 -6.59 -4.05
N MET A 56 6.87 -6.03 -4.95
CA MET A 56 7.24 -4.92 -5.82
C MET A 56 6.98 -3.54 -5.18
N VAL A 57 6.40 -3.49 -3.97
CA VAL A 57 6.16 -2.24 -3.22
C VAL A 57 7.41 -1.92 -2.39
N SER A 58 7.92 -0.68 -2.47
CA SER A 58 9.09 -0.29 -1.68
C SER A 58 8.71 -0.01 -0.22
N GLY A 59 9.65 -0.23 0.70
CA GLY A 59 9.47 0.07 2.12
C GLY A 59 9.16 1.55 2.38
N TYR A 60 9.71 2.46 1.56
CA TYR A 60 9.39 3.89 1.61
C TYR A 60 7.95 4.17 1.21
N LEU A 61 7.48 3.59 0.09
CA LEU A 61 6.11 3.75 -0.39
C LEU A 61 5.12 3.19 0.64
N PHE A 62 5.40 2.01 1.18
CA PHE A 62 4.55 1.37 2.19
C PHE A 62 4.42 2.23 3.46
N SER A 63 5.54 2.76 3.95
CA SER A 63 5.56 3.66 5.11
C SER A 63 4.82 4.98 4.83
N PHE A 64 4.95 5.50 3.60
CA PHE A 64 4.23 6.69 3.16
C PHE A 64 2.71 6.48 3.16
N ILE A 65 2.24 5.34 2.63
CA ILE A 65 0.80 5.04 2.57
C ILE A 65 0.23 4.90 3.98
N SER A 66 0.92 4.21 4.89
CA SER A 66 0.50 4.13 6.30
C SER A 66 0.30 5.52 6.91
N LYS A 67 1.29 6.42 6.73
CA LYS A 67 1.19 7.82 7.19
C LYS A 67 0.08 8.62 6.51
N LEU A 68 -0.19 8.36 5.22
CA LEU A 68 -1.28 9.01 4.49
C LEU A 68 -2.63 8.67 5.13
N PHE A 69 -2.87 7.39 5.44
CA PHE A 69 -4.11 6.96 6.10
C PHE A 69 -4.25 7.53 7.51
N SER A 70 -3.17 7.52 8.31
CA SER A 70 -3.12 8.19 9.62
C SER A 70 -3.49 9.68 9.53
N LYS A 71 -2.97 10.38 8.50
CA LYS A 71 -3.27 11.80 8.27
C LYS A 71 -4.73 12.04 7.85
N ILE A 72 -5.27 11.19 6.97
CA ILE A 72 -6.65 11.31 6.48
C ILE A 72 -7.64 11.20 7.64
N HIS A 73 -7.41 10.25 8.54
CA HIS A 73 -8.33 9.94 9.64
C HIS A 73 -7.98 10.62 10.97
N LYS A 74 -6.91 11.43 11.00
CA LYS A 74 -6.47 12.18 12.19
C LYS A 74 -6.17 11.28 13.40
N ASN A 75 -5.63 10.10 13.15
CA ASN A 75 -5.21 9.13 14.15
C ASN A 75 -3.70 8.88 14.04
N SER A 76 -3.01 8.67 15.15
CA SER A 76 -1.56 8.41 15.18
C SER A 76 -1.19 6.94 14.95
N SER A 77 -2.15 6.02 14.97
CA SER A 77 -1.89 4.61 14.70
C SER A 77 -1.59 4.36 13.21
N GLU A 78 -0.71 3.39 12.95
CA GLU A 78 -0.37 2.96 11.59
C GLU A 78 -1.59 2.39 10.88
N PHE A 79 -1.82 2.81 9.65
CA PHE A 79 -3.05 2.53 8.89
C PHE A 79 -4.34 2.82 9.67
N GLU A 80 -4.27 3.60 10.76
CA GLU A 80 -5.41 3.90 11.62
C GLU A 80 -6.09 2.67 12.29
N GLY A 81 -5.43 1.52 12.32
CA GLY A 81 -6.07 0.26 12.73
C GLY A 81 -7.02 -0.33 11.68
N ILE A 82 -7.05 0.21 10.46
CA ILE A 82 -7.71 -0.42 9.31
C ILE A 82 -7.03 -1.76 9.06
N PRO A 83 -7.74 -2.89 9.03
CA PRO A 83 -7.14 -4.17 8.72
C PRO A 83 -6.55 -4.16 7.31
N VAL A 84 -5.26 -4.50 7.24
CA VAL A 84 -4.50 -4.54 5.98
C VAL A 84 -4.11 -5.98 5.67
N LEU A 85 -4.48 -6.44 4.48
CA LEU A 85 -4.02 -7.69 3.90
C LEU A 85 -2.97 -7.38 2.83
N VAL A 86 -1.81 -8.01 2.93
CA VAL A 86 -0.77 -7.96 1.91
C VAL A 86 -0.58 -9.35 1.32
N VAL A 87 -0.52 -9.43 -0.01
CA VAL A 87 -0.38 -10.67 -0.75
C VAL A 87 0.75 -10.53 -1.76
N GLY A 88 1.59 -11.56 -1.87
CA GLY A 88 2.65 -11.65 -2.85
C GLY A 88 3.77 -12.59 -2.38
N ASP A 89 4.79 -12.70 -3.21
CA ASP A 89 5.97 -13.54 -2.97
C ASP A 89 7.21 -12.65 -2.89
N LEU A 90 7.77 -12.53 -1.68
CA LEU A 90 8.93 -11.68 -1.41
C LEU A 90 10.22 -12.14 -2.13
N ALA A 91 10.26 -13.37 -2.64
CA ALA A 91 11.37 -13.91 -3.41
C ALA A 91 11.25 -13.63 -4.93
N GLN A 92 10.10 -13.13 -5.40
CA GLN A 92 9.91 -12.70 -6.78
C GLN A 92 10.53 -11.31 -7.03
N LEU A 93 9.90 -10.50 -7.88
CA LEU A 93 10.47 -9.21 -8.29
C LEU A 93 10.51 -8.21 -7.11
N PRO A 94 11.69 -7.64 -6.80
CA PRO A 94 11.80 -6.58 -5.80
C PRO A 94 11.22 -5.25 -6.35
N PRO A 95 11.07 -4.22 -5.50
CA PRO A 95 10.70 -2.90 -5.99
C PRO A 95 11.76 -2.37 -6.96
N VAL A 96 11.30 -1.68 -8.01
CA VAL A 96 12.20 -1.07 -9.03
C VAL A 96 13.14 -0.04 -8.40
N ASN A 97 12.67 0.68 -7.38
CA ASN A 97 13.46 1.65 -6.64
C ASN A 97 13.17 1.57 -5.12
N GLY A 98 14.19 1.84 -4.31
CA GLY A 98 14.09 1.82 -2.85
C GLY A 98 14.35 0.45 -2.26
N THR A 99 14.05 0.29 -0.97
CA THR A 99 14.28 -0.97 -0.23
C THR A 99 13.06 -1.89 -0.30
N GLN A 100 13.27 -3.19 -0.10
CA GLN A 100 12.18 -4.18 -0.03
C GLN A 100 11.16 -3.81 1.05
N VAL A 101 9.89 -4.15 0.83
CA VAL A 101 8.77 -3.77 1.71
C VAL A 101 9.00 -4.13 3.19
N PHE A 102 9.62 -5.28 3.46
CA PHE A 102 9.85 -5.78 4.81
C PHE A 102 10.89 -5.00 5.63
N THR A 103 11.57 -4.05 4.99
CA THR A 103 12.45 -3.10 5.69
C THR A 103 11.68 -1.93 6.32
N SER A 104 10.41 -1.73 5.94
CA SER A 104 9.56 -0.70 6.53
C SER A 104 9.32 -0.99 8.02
N PRO A 105 9.35 0.01 8.91
CA PRO A 105 8.95 -0.16 10.31
C PRO A 105 7.53 -0.71 10.45
N VAL A 106 6.63 -0.32 9.53
CA VAL A 106 5.22 -0.70 9.48
C VAL A 106 5.06 -2.21 9.25
N TRP A 107 6.01 -2.84 8.56
CA TRP A 107 5.98 -4.27 8.28
C TRP A 107 5.98 -5.13 9.55
N ARG A 108 6.59 -4.63 10.64
CA ARG A 108 6.71 -5.38 11.91
C ARG A 108 5.36 -5.66 12.57
N ASN A 109 4.31 -4.94 12.16
CA ASN A 109 2.95 -5.10 12.67
C ASN A 109 2.14 -6.16 11.91
N PHE A 110 2.70 -6.76 10.87
CA PHE A 110 2.04 -7.79 10.08
C PHE A 110 2.32 -9.18 10.64
N PHE A 111 1.26 -9.99 10.71
CA PHE A 111 1.37 -11.41 11.02
C PHE A 111 1.58 -12.21 9.72
N PRO A 112 2.70 -12.92 9.55
CA PRO A 112 2.97 -13.65 8.33
C PRO A 112 2.15 -14.95 8.26
N LEU A 113 1.52 -15.19 7.12
CA LEU A 113 0.90 -16.47 6.77
C LEU A 113 1.56 -17.01 5.51
N PHE A 114 2.04 -18.26 5.58
CA PHE A 114 2.69 -18.93 4.45
C PHE A 114 1.75 -19.97 3.86
N LEU A 115 1.43 -19.83 2.58
CA LEU A 115 0.74 -20.88 1.83
C LEU A 115 1.77 -21.96 1.47
N THR A 116 1.51 -23.21 1.86
CA THR A 116 2.47 -24.33 1.68
C THR A 116 2.10 -25.27 0.55
N THR A 117 0.86 -25.18 0.03
CA THR A 117 0.34 -26.03 -1.04
C THR A 117 0.11 -25.21 -2.30
N SER A 118 0.65 -25.67 -3.43
CA SER A 118 0.27 -25.19 -4.76
C SER A 118 -0.99 -25.94 -5.18
N HIS A 119 -2.09 -25.22 -5.40
CA HIS A 119 -3.28 -25.76 -6.07
C HIS A 119 -3.21 -25.47 -7.56
#